data_AF-A0A409XUT8-F1
#
_entry.id   AF-A0A409XUT8-F1
#
_cell.length_a   1.000
_cell.length_b   1.000
_cell.length_c   1.000
_cell.angle_alpha   90.00
_cell.angle_beta   90.00
_cell.angle_gamma   90.00
#
_symmetry.space_group_name_H-M   'P 1'
#
loop_
_entity.id
_entity.type
_entity.pdbx_description
1 polymer ?
#
loop_
_entity_poly.entity_id
_entity_poly.type
_entity_poly.pdbx_seq_one_letter_code
_entity_poly.pdbx_strand_id
1 'polypeptide(L)'
;MPPAINEQSRLCRCKFRRCCDFTDPITGEQGKLLNARDYKAHQFQQQREDLQVGYHAWDAQTEALAVHQQHIEEQMESLMIEKINLIPSSVIKPNSDYIINKKKQIAAHIGLILDEITAQQQTIRLLDLNPGPLKDSSLLDGLEMCTSVQGFVERSVVSLAPAKHGPTRKHPSIKTLAENAQMALDLLGIKVKNINDLYTKELKKRQHFKPIMQSANSIIQLTTFMVVAIQVILGLSRCGCHWIFQMCDYIVQETAISASQITVPPVIQRLLSKFPCDIRMATSYFNLDVHCTVYATCPKCYEIYSAEMVHDIPVYPERCRARQRSMKQGGSTRSCRELLVRPTQIGKGQINTPIKPYISFSFHDWMANLVSRRTYEENMDSAWQRMKSDEHGDIKDIFQATCIKELKGHNKKMHFSKISDETSGRYLFSLGFNFFNPLRNLTAGKKVSIGVIALICLNLPIDIHYKPKNIFLAGIIPGPSHCWRRPV
;
A
#
# COMPACT_ATOMS: atom_id res chain seq x y z
N MET A 1 3.08 -65.29 12.55
CA MET A 1 2.47 -64.34 11.60
C MET A 1 2.20 -63.05 12.34
N PRO A 2 2.83 -61.92 11.99
CA PRO A 2 2.56 -60.64 12.64
C PRO A 2 1.19 -60.09 12.18
N PRO A 3 0.48 -59.33 13.03
CA PRO A 3 -0.84 -58.81 12.70
C PRO A 3 -0.73 -57.72 11.64
N ALA A 4 -1.70 -57.69 10.72
CA ALA A 4 -1.78 -56.71 9.64
C ALA A 4 -1.85 -55.28 10.21
N ILE A 5 -0.85 -54.47 9.88
CA ILE A 5 -0.85 -53.03 10.18
C ILE A 5 -1.87 -52.38 9.26
N ASN A 6 -2.90 -51.80 9.86
CA ASN A 6 -3.98 -51.10 9.18
C ASN A 6 -3.40 -49.86 8.45
N GLU A 7 -3.73 -49.69 7.15
CA GLU A 7 -3.22 -48.63 6.23
C GLU A 7 -3.47 -47.17 6.69
N GLN A 8 -4.07 -46.96 7.86
CA GLN A 8 -4.42 -45.64 8.42
C GLN A 8 -3.54 -45.17 9.59
N SER A 9 -2.47 -45.91 9.90
CA SER A 9 -1.58 -45.64 11.03
C SER A 9 -0.41 -44.74 10.60
N ARG A 10 -0.08 -43.68 11.36
CA ARG A 10 1.06 -42.78 11.06
C ARG A 10 2.04 -42.75 12.22
N LEU A 11 3.34 -42.78 11.91
CA LEU A 11 4.42 -42.71 12.90
C LEU A 11 4.64 -41.26 13.37
N CYS A 12 4.63 -41.02 14.69
CA CYS A 12 4.99 -39.73 15.27
C CYS A 12 6.49 -39.68 15.62
N ARG A 13 7.24 -38.72 15.05
CA ARG A 13 8.70 -38.55 15.25
C ARG A 13 9.08 -37.38 16.18
N CYS A 14 8.21 -36.97 17.11
CA CYS A 14 8.50 -35.83 17.98
C CYS A 14 9.58 -36.17 19.02
N LYS A 15 10.53 -35.25 19.28
CA LYS A 15 11.65 -35.44 20.23
C LYS A 15 11.26 -35.34 21.72
N PHE A 16 9.96 -35.39 22.05
CA PHE A 16 9.48 -35.24 23.44
C PHE A 16 9.56 -36.55 24.23
N ARG A 17 10.04 -36.46 25.49
CA ARG A 17 10.31 -37.59 26.41
C ARG A 17 9.16 -38.58 26.69
N ARG A 18 7.93 -38.34 26.20
CA ARG A 18 6.75 -39.20 26.45
C ARG A 18 6.26 -40.01 25.24
N CYS A 19 6.98 -40.01 24.12
CA CYS A 19 6.54 -40.65 22.86
C CYS A 19 7.34 -41.90 22.45
N CYS A 20 8.21 -42.43 23.32
CA CYS A 20 9.30 -43.33 22.92
C CYS A 20 9.07 -44.84 23.13
N ASP A 21 7.83 -45.33 23.28
CA ASP A 21 7.60 -46.72 23.71
C ASP A 21 7.24 -47.71 22.58
N PHE A 22 7.59 -47.41 21.33
CA PHE A 22 7.43 -48.36 20.22
C PHE A 22 8.53 -48.19 19.18
N THR A 23 9.10 -49.32 18.75
CA THR A 23 10.13 -49.39 17.70
C THR A 23 9.50 -50.08 16.50
N ASP A 24 9.50 -49.41 15.35
CA ASP A 24 9.01 -49.98 14.10
C ASP A 24 9.86 -51.21 13.72
N PRO A 25 9.26 -52.41 13.56
CA PRO A 25 10.02 -53.63 13.30
C PRO A 25 10.62 -53.71 11.89
N ILE A 26 10.21 -52.83 10.96
CA ILE A 26 10.71 -52.77 9.58
C ILE A 26 11.83 -51.73 9.45
N THR A 27 11.67 -50.57 10.11
CA THR A 27 12.62 -49.44 9.96
C THR A 27 13.56 -49.23 11.13
N GLY A 28 13.28 -49.85 12.29
CA GLY A 28 14.06 -49.68 13.52
C GLY A 28 13.90 -48.31 14.19
N GLU A 29 13.03 -47.44 13.67
CA GLU A 29 12.84 -46.08 14.19
C GLU A 29 11.93 -46.07 15.43
N GLN A 30 12.32 -45.28 16.45
CA GLN A 30 11.53 -45.07 17.66
C GLN A 30 10.44 -44.02 17.43
N GLY A 31 9.18 -44.39 17.68
CA GLY A 31 8.04 -43.48 17.60
C GLY A 31 6.70 -44.17 17.87
N LYS A 32 5.77 -43.44 18.47
CA LYS A 32 4.42 -43.96 18.74
C LYS A 32 3.59 -43.98 17.45
N LEU A 33 3.02 -45.14 17.11
CA LEU A 33 1.99 -45.26 16.06
C LEU A 33 0.69 -44.63 16.56
N LEU A 34 0.26 -43.56 15.89
CA LEU A 34 -1.01 -42.91 16.16
C LEU A 34 -1.94 -43.17 14.97
N ASN A 35 -3.22 -43.42 15.26
CA ASN A 35 -4.23 -43.35 14.21
C ASN A 35 -4.35 -41.90 13.69
N ALA A 36 -4.92 -41.71 12.50
CA ALA A 36 -4.98 -40.40 11.85
C ALA A 36 -5.71 -39.31 12.67
N ARG A 37 -6.64 -39.69 13.56
CA ARG A 37 -7.39 -38.76 14.41
C ARG A 37 -6.51 -38.27 15.56
N ASP A 38 -5.82 -39.18 16.23
CA ASP A 38 -4.95 -38.89 17.37
C ASP A 38 -3.68 -38.16 16.92
N TYR A 39 -3.16 -38.47 15.74
CA TYR A 39 -2.05 -37.73 15.12
C TYR A 39 -2.42 -36.25 14.88
N LYS A 40 -3.64 -35.99 14.38
CA LYS A 40 -4.14 -34.61 14.20
C LYS A 40 -4.32 -33.90 15.54
N ALA A 41 -4.93 -34.56 16.52
CA ALA A 41 -5.12 -33.98 17.87
C ALA A 41 -3.78 -33.61 18.51
N HIS A 42 -2.76 -34.47 18.35
CA HIS A 42 -1.41 -34.22 18.86
C HIS A 42 -0.72 -33.04 18.16
N GLN A 43 -0.85 -32.88 16.83
CA GLN A 43 -0.34 -31.71 16.13
C GLN A 43 -1.02 -30.41 16.57
N PHE A 44 -2.33 -30.45 16.85
CA PHE A 44 -3.06 -29.30 17.38
C PHE A 44 -2.60 -28.88 18.77
N GLN A 45 -2.26 -29.85 19.62
CA GLN A 45 -1.77 -29.57 20.98
C GLN A 45 -0.38 -28.94 20.95
N GLN A 46 0.52 -29.44 20.10
CA GLN A 46 1.84 -28.86 19.88
C GLN A 46 1.75 -27.40 19.39
N GLN A 47 0.87 -27.12 18.42
CA GLN A 47 0.66 -25.76 17.93
C GLN A 47 0.08 -24.80 18.98
N ARG A 48 -0.76 -25.28 19.90
CA ARG A 48 -1.30 -24.45 21.00
C ARG A 48 -0.21 -24.07 22.00
N GLU A 49 0.68 -24.99 22.33
CA GLU A 49 1.77 -24.72 23.27
C GLU A 49 2.81 -23.77 22.66
N ASP A 50 3.14 -23.92 21.38
CA ASP A 50 4.03 -22.99 20.64
C ASP A 50 3.44 -21.56 20.56
N LEU A 51 2.12 -21.45 20.36
CA LEU A 51 1.42 -20.16 20.37
C LEU A 51 1.40 -19.50 21.77
N GLN A 52 1.38 -20.30 22.84
CA GLN A 52 1.35 -19.81 24.21
C GLN A 52 2.71 -19.23 24.62
N VAL A 53 3.81 -19.85 24.19
CA VAL A 53 5.18 -19.31 24.35
C VAL A 53 5.36 -18.00 23.58
N GLY A 54 4.80 -17.90 22.37
CA GLY A 54 4.80 -16.65 21.59
C GLY A 54 4.02 -15.50 22.23
N TYR A 55 2.92 -15.80 22.94
CA TYR A 55 2.11 -14.78 23.61
C TYR A 55 2.85 -14.16 24.80
N HIS A 56 3.51 -14.98 25.63
CA HIS A 56 4.30 -14.50 26.77
C HIS A 56 5.53 -13.66 26.34
N ALA A 57 6.14 -13.98 25.20
CA ALA A 57 7.23 -13.17 24.64
C ALA A 57 6.73 -11.80 24.12
N TRP A 58 5.49 -11.74 23.63
CA TRP A 58 4.87 -10.50 23.13
C TRP A 58 4.48 -9.56 24.27
N ASP A 59 3.95 -10.09 25.38
CA ASP A 59 3.60 -9.28 26.56
C ASP A 59 4.86 -8.64 27.19
N ALA A 60 5.97 -9.39 27.28
CA ALA A 60 7.24 -8.87 27.79
C ALA A 60 7.85 -7.76 26.92
N GLN A 61 7.72 -7.86 25.58
CA GLN A 61 8.16 -6.79 24.68
C GLN A 61 7.28 -5.54 24.76
N THR A 62 5.98 -5.71 25.00
CA THR A 62 5.02 -4.61 25.09
C THR A 62 5.22 -3.78 26.36
N GLU A 63 5.53 -4.43 27.49
CA GLU A 63 5.94 -3.74 28.73
C GLU A 63 7.25 -2.97 28.57
N ALA A 64 8.26 -3.54 27.92
CA ALA A 64 9.53 -2.85 27.67
C ALA A 64 9.36 -1.60 26.80
N LEU A 65 8.49 -1.65 25.79
CA LEU A 65 8.14 -0.51 24.94
C LEU A 65 7.38 0.60 25.69
N ALA A 66 6.51 0.24 26.64
CA ALA A 66 5.78 1.20 27.46
C ALA A 66 6.71 1.99 28.40
N VAL A 67 7.69 1.31 29.02
CA VAL A 67 8.70 1.95 29.88
C VAL A 67 9.58 2.90 29.09
N HIS A 68 9.96 2.54 27.86
CA HIS A 68 10.80 3.38 27.01
C HIS A 68 10.05 4.63 26.50
N GLN A 69 8.77 4.49 26.19
CA GLN A 69 7.88 5.59 25.80
C GLN A 69 7.72 6.62 26.93
N GLN A 70 7.54 6.18 28.18
CA GLN A 70 7.41 7.06 29.35
C GLN A 70 8.70 7.87 29.59
N HIS A 71 9.87 7.24 29.45
CA HIS A 71 11.15 7.91 29.62
C HIS A 71 11.40 9.02 28.58
N ILE A 72 10.93 8.82 27.33
CA ILE A 72 11.01 9.82 26.27
C ILE A 72 10.04 11.00 26.55
N GLU A 73 8.85 10.73 27.07
CA GLU A 73 7.87 11.75 27.42
C GLU A 73 8.37 12.63 28.60
N GLU A 74 8.99 12.04 29.62
CA GLU A 74 9.64 12.77 30.74
C GLU A 74 10.83 13.65 30.28
N GLN A 75 11.63 13.17 29.31
CA GLN A 75 12.71 13.95 28.69
C GLN A 75 12.19 15.14 27.87
N MET A 76 11.05 14.98 27.18
CA MET A 76 10.43 16.06 26.40
C MET A 76 9.77 17.12 27.30
N GLU A 77 9.19 16.72 28.43
CA GLU A 77 8.58 17.64 29.40
C GLU A 77 9.64 18.50 30.12
N SER A 78 10.78 17.89 30.44
CA SER A 78 11.99 18.58 30.96
C SER A 78 12.50 19.66 30.00
N LEU A 79 12.48 19.42 28.69
CA LEU A 79 12.94 20.37 27.66
C LEU A 79 11.93 21.51 27.38
N MET A 80 10.64 21.29 27.68
CA MET A 80 9.58 22.29 27.48
C MET A 80 9.46 23.27 28.65
N ILE A 81 9.77 22.84 29.87
CA ILE A 81 9.70 23.68 31.08
C ILE A 81 10.84 24.71 31.14
N GLU A 82 11.98 24.47 30.49
CA GLU A 82 13.11 25.40 30.47
C GLU A 82 12.91 26.62 29.54
N LYS A 83 11.94 26.58 28.61
CA LYS A 83 11.70 27.65 27.62
C LYS A 83 10.53 28.59 27.90
N ILE A 84 9.72 28.34 28.93
CA ILE A 84 8.45 29.08 29.16
C ILE A 84 8.55 30.18 30.24
N ASN A 85 9.61 30.25 31.03
CA ASN A 85 9.70 31.18 32.19
C ASN A 85 10.34 32.56 31.94
N LEU A 86 10.31 33.11 30.73
CA LEU A 86 10.86 34.46 30.46
C LEU A 86 9.94 35.36 29.62
N ILE A 87 8.69 35.62 30.04
CA ILE A 87 7.94 36.80 29.56
C ILE A 87 7.05 37.37 30.69
N PRO A 88 7.30 38.59 31.20
CA PRO A 88 6.39 39.26 32.13
C PRO A 88 5.16 39.77 31.40
N SER A 89 3.99 39.46 31.96
CA SER A 89 2.71 40.02 31.54
C SER A 89 2.51 41.39 32.16
N SER A 90 2.55 42.47 31.36
CA SER A 90 1.96 43.75 31.74
C SER A 90 1.07 44.29 30.62
N VAL A 91 -0.18 44.53 30.98
CA VAL A 91 -1.23 45.08 30.11
C VAL A 91 -0.99 46.57 29.94
N ILE A 92 -0.35 46.96 28.84
CA ILE A 92 -0.25 48.35 28.40
C ILE A 92 -1.28 48.55 27.28
N LYS A 93 -2.24 49.46 27.49
CA LYS A 93 -3.17 49.90 26.44
C LYS A 93 -2.34 50.42 25.25
N PRO A 94 -2.58 49.94 24.02
CA PRO A 94 -1.69 50.24 22.91
C PRO A 94 -1.77 51.73 22.55
N ASN A 95 -0.65 52.41 22.72
CA ASN A 95 -0.43 53.75 22.21
C ASN A 95 -0.60 53.73 20.67
N SER A 96 -1.08 54.82 20.07
CA SER A 96 -1.33 54.92 18.61
C SER A 96 -0.13 54.45 17.78
N ASP A 97 1.07 54.74 18.25
CA ASP A 97 2.35 54.36 17.62
C ASP A 97 2.63 52.86 17.65
N TYR A 98 2.20 52.13 18.69
CA TYR A 98 2.33 50.66 18.75
C TYR A 98 1.49 50.01 17.66
N ILE A 99 0.27 50.49 17.44
CA ILE A 99 -0.63 49.97 16.40
C ILE A 99 -0.05 50.29 15.01
N ILE A 100 0.48 51.49 14.81
CA ILE A 100 1.10 51.90 13.54
C ILE A 100 2.35 51.07 13.24
N ASN A 101 3.24 50.86 14.23
CA ASN A 101 4.45 50.05 14.07
C ASN A 101 4.11 48.58 13.81
N LYS A 102 3.12 48.02 14.51
CA LYS A 102 2.65 46.64 14.29
C LYS A 102 2.00 46.46 12.91
N LYS A 103 1.28 47.47 12.40
CA LYS A 103 0.75 47.48 11.03
C LYS A 103 1.88 47.47 9.99
N LYS A 104 2.91 48.30 10.18
CA LYS A 104 4.09 48.33 9.28
C LYS A 104 4.82 46.99 9.28
N GLN A 105 5.00 46.37 10.44
CA GLN A 105 5.62 45.04 10.55
C GLN A 105 4.79 43.96 9.84
N ILE A 106 3.47 43.94 10.02
CA ILE A 106 2.59 42.96 9.33
C ILE A 106 2.60 43.19 7.81
N ALA A 107 2.56 44.44 7.34
CA ALA A 107 2.61 44.74 5.91
C ALA A 107 3.97 44.35 5.29
N ALA A 108 5.08 44.60 5.98
CA ALA A 108 6.41 44.16 5.55
C ALA A 108 6.52 42.63 5.50
N HIS A 109 5.98 41.93 6.50
CA HIS A 109 5.95 40.47 6.52
C HIS A 109 5.13 39.88 5.36
N ILE A 110 3.96 40.46 5.05
CA ILE A 110 3.15 40.04 3.89
C ILE A 110 3.91 40.34 2.59
N GLY A 111 4.63 41.47 2.51
CA GLY A 111 5.49 41.81 1.37
C GLY A 111 6.57 40.75 1.12
N LEU A 112 7.29 40.35 2.18
CA LEU A 112 8.30 39.28 2.09
C LEU A 112 7.71 37.95 1.60
N ILE A 113 6.50 37.60 2.05
CA ILE A 113 5.79 36.41 1.57
C ILE A 113 5.46 36.52 0.08
N LEU A 114 5.03 37.69 -0.40
CA LEU A 114 4.73 37.92 -1.82
C LEU A 114 5.98 37.87 -2.70
N ASP A 115 7.10 38.41 -2.23
CA ASP A 115 8.39 38.34 -2.91
C ASP A 115 8.88 36.88 -3.02
N GLU A 116 8.77 36.12 -1.92
CA GLU A 116 9.12 34.70 -1.91
C GLU A 116 8.18 33.88 -2.79
N ILE A 117 6.86 34.16 -2.81
CA ILE A 117 5.93 33.54 -3.76
C ILE A 117 6.39 33.79 -5.20
N THR A 118 6.86 34.99 -5.52
CA THR A 118 7.34 35.33 -6.86
C THR A 118 8.60 34.54 -7.22
N ALA A 119 9.53 34.37 -6.28
CA ALA A 119 10.71 33.53 -6.45
C ALA A 119 10.33 32.05 -6.68
N GLN A 120 9.42 31.50 -5.87
CA GLN A 120 8.95 30.12 -6.02
C GLN A 120 8.20 29.90 -7.36
N GLN A 121 7.45 30.90 -7.83
CA GLN A 121 6.81 30.85 -9.15
C GLN A 121 7.83 30.83 -10.30
N GLN A 122 8.95 31.53 -10.18
CA GLN A 122 10.03 31.47 -11.18
C GLN A 122 10.69 30.09 -11.20
N THR A 123 10.97 29.51 -10.04
CA THR A 123 11.51 28.15 -9.91
C THR A 123 10.60 27.11 -10.57
N ILE A 124 9.28 27.22 -10.36
CA ILE A 124 8.31 26.31 -11.00
C ILE A 124 8.25 26.49 -12.51
N ARG A 125 8.34 27.73 -13.03
CA ARG A 125 8.35 27.97 -14.48
C ARG A 125 9.51 27.27 -15.17
N LEU A 126 10.64 27.09 -14.49
CA LEU A 126 11.79 26.34 -15.02
C LEU A 126 11.51 24.83 -15.12
N LEU A 127 10.66 24.28 -14.25
CA LEU A 127 10.19 22.89 -14.33
C LEU A 127 9.18 22.67 -15.47
N ASP A 128 8.36 23.67 -15.77
CA ASP A 128 7.30 23.62 -16.81
C ASP A 128 7.87 23.65 -18.25
N LEU A 129 9.12 24.09 -18.44
CA LEU A 129 9.73 24.35 -19.75
C LEU A 129 10.47 23.18 -20.41
N ASN A 130 10.41 21.95 -19.89
CA ASN A 130 11.14 20.84 -20.50
C ASN A 130 10.43 19.46 -20.43
N PRO A 131 9.47 19.19 -21.32
CA PRO A 131 8.86 17.87 -21.47
C PRO A 131 9.68 16.92 -22.39
N GLY A 132 10.97 17.20 -22.61
CA GLY A 132 11.88 16.25 -23.27
C GLY A 132 12.01 14.94 -22.48
N PRO A 133 12.68 13.90 -23.00
CA PRO A 133 12.90 12.66 -22.27
C PRO A 133 13.83 12.91 -21.07
N LEU A 134 13.25 13.34 -19.95
CA LEU A 134 13.96 13.60 -18.70
C LEU A 134 14.56 12.29 -18.19
N LYS A 135 15.76 12.35 -17.60
CA LYS A 135 16.34 11.20 -16.88
C LYS A 135 15.62 11.05 -15.53
N ASP A 136 15.64 9.84 -14.97
CA ASP A 136 14.97 9.56 -13.69
C ASP A 136 15.51 10.40 -12.52
N SER A 137 16.79 10.77 -12.56
CA SER A 137 17.37 11.72 -11.60
C SER A 137 16.68 13.08 -11.67
N SER A 138 16.48 13.61 -12.89
CA SER A 138 15.82 14.90 -13.10
C SER A 138 14.33 14.89 -12.72
N LEU A 139 13.67 13.73 -12.79
CA LEU A 139 12.30 13.57 -12.29
C LEU A 139 12.26 13.57 -10.75
N LEU A 140 13.21 12.90 -10.10
CA LEU A 140 13.32 12.90 -8.63
C LEU A 140 13.66 14.29 -8.10
N ASP A 141 14.62 14.98 -8.73
CA ASP A 141 14.99 16.36 -8.39
C ASP A 141 13.77 17.30 -8.52
N GLY A 142 12.96 17.12 -9.57
CA GLY A 142 11.72 17.89 -9.75
C GLY A 142 10.65 17.60 -8.69
N LEU A 143 10.53 16.34 -8.25
CA LEU A 143 9.61 15.97 -7.16
C LEU A 143 10.08 16.53 -5.80
N GLU A 144 11.38 16.53 -5.55
CA GLU A 144 11.97 17.13 -4.35
C GLU A 144 11.72 18.65 -4.33
N MET A 145 11.90 19.32 -5.47
CA MET A 145 11.53 20.72 -5.62
C MET A 145 10.03 20.95 -5.36
N CYS A 146 9.14 20.13 -5.93
CA CYS A 146 7.70 20.24 -5.67
C CYS A 146 7.37 20.10 -4.18
N THR A 147 7.99 19.13 -3.49
CA THR A 147 7.82 18.91 -2.05
C THR A 147 8.29 20.12 -1.24
N SER A 148 9.44 20.70 -1.61
CA SER A 148 9.97 21.91 -0.98
C SER A 148 9.01 23.09 -1.13
N VAL A 149 8.50 23.34 -2.34
CA VAL A 149 7.55 24.45 -2.57
C VAL A 149 6.23 24.20 -1.85
N GLN A 150 5.74 22.96 -1.82
CA GLN A 150 4.52 22.64 -1.09
C GLN A 150 4.69 22.87 0.42
N GLY A 151 5.83 22.50 1.00
CA GLY A 151 6.16 22.84 2.38
C GLY A 151 6.24 24.36 2.62
N PHE A 152 6.72 25.14 1.65
CA PHE A 152 6.68 26.60 1.71
C PHE A 152 5.24 27.14 1.73
N VAL A 153 4.36 26.62 0.86
CA VAL A 153 2.95 27.01 0.81
C VAL A 153 2.28 26.77 2.17
N GLU A 154 2.45 25.57 2.73
CA GLU A 154 1.87 25.21 4.04
C GLU A 154 2.35 26.12 5.17
N ARG A 155 3.67 26.36 5.27
CA ARG A 155 4.24 27.27 6.28
C ARG A 155 3.74 28.70 6.11
N SER A 156 3.62 29.18 4.87
CA SER A 156 3.18 30.54 4.56
C SER A 156 1.69 30.76 4.87
N VAL A 157 0.85 29.75 4.63
CA VAL A 157 -0.57 29.78 5.00
C VAL A 157 -0.73 29.91 6.53
N VAL A 158 0.05 29.13 7.30
CA VAL A 158 0.06 29.23 8.77
C VAL A 158 0.56 30.61 9.23
N SER A 159 1.62 31.12 8.59
CA SER A 159 2.20 32.44 8.91
C SER A 159 1.25 33.62 8.61
N LEU A 160 0.32 33.47 7.66
CA LEU A 160 -0.70 34.47 7.33
C LEU A 160 -1.92 34.45 8.26
N ALA A 161 -2.12 33.40 9.06
CA ALA A 161 -3.29 33.28 9.94
C ALA A 161 -3.44 34.44 10.96
N PRO A 162 -2.37 34.97 11.60
CA PRO A 162 -2.47 36.13 12.49
C PRO A 162 -2.90 37.42 11.78
N ALA A 163 -2.57 37.59 10.50
CA ALA A 163 -3.01 38.75 9.71
C ALA A 163 -4.51 38.69 9.39
N LYS A 164 -5.09 37.48 9.32
CA LYS A 164 -6.53 37.24 9.09
C LYS A 164 -7.38 37.36 10.36
N HIS A 165 -6.83 36.99 11.52
CA HIS A 165 -7.58 36.87 12.77
C HIS A 165 -7.14 37.86 13.87
N GLY A 166 -6.10 38.65 13.63
CA GLY A 166 -5.54 39.60 14.60
C GLY A 166 -6.32 40.91 14.77
N PRO A 167 -5.95 41.74 15.77
CA PRO A 167 -6.63 42.99 16.13
C PRO A 167 -6.61 44.06 15.02
N THR A 168 -5.79 43.89 13.99
CA THR A 168 -5.65 44.78 12.82
C THR A 168 -6.54 44.40 11.63
N ARG A 169 -7.37 43.34 11.72
CA ARG A 169 -8.26 42.85 10.63
C ARG A 169 -9.18 43.90 10.01
N LYS A 170 -9.55 44.94 10.77
CA LYS A 170 -10.46 46.00 10.32
C LYS A 170 -9.82 47.00 9.35
N HIS A 171 -8.52 46.91 9.07
CA HIS A 171 -7.86 47.80 8.12
C HIS A 171 -8.02 47.28 6.68
N PRO A 172 -8.66 48.04 5.77
CA PRO A 172 -8.96 47.57 4.41
C PRO A 172 -7.69 47.20 3.63
N SER A 173 -6.60 47.97 3.77
CA SER A 173 -5.34 47.70 3.07
C SER A 173 -4.67 46.38 3.48
N ILE A 174 -4.57 46.08 4.79
CA ILE A 174 -3.95 44.84 5.28
C ILE A 174 -4.81 43.62 4.94
N LYS A 175 -6.14 43.77 5.00
CA LYS A 175 -7.07 42.72 4.60
C LYS A 175 -6.92 42.38 3.11
N THR A 176 -6.93 43.38 2.22
CA THR A 176 -6.74 43.16 0.78
C THR A 176 -5.37 42.54 0.48
N LEU A 177 -4.29 42.99 1.14
CA LEU A 177 -2.96 42.39 0.99
C LEU A 177 -2.91 40.91 1.43
N ALA A 178 -3.53 40.57 2.56
CA ALA A 178 -3.58 39.20 3.05
C ALA A 178 -4.46 38.28 2.18
N GLU A 179 -5.55 38.81 1.61
CA GLU A 179 -6.39 38.09 0.64
C GLU A 179 -5.66 37.83 -0.68
N ASN A 180 -4.92 38.82 -1.19
CA ASN A 180 -4.09 38.66 -2.38
C ASN A 180 -2.97 37.63 -2.17
N ALA A 181 -2.28 37.68 -1.02
CA ALA A 181 -1.25 36.71 -0.68
C ALA A 181 -1.82 35.29 -0.55
N GLN A 182 -3.01 35.13 0.04
CA GLN A 182 -3.69 33.83 0.09
C GLN A 182 -4.02 33.32 -1.31
N MET A 183 -4.63 34.15 -2.16
CA MET A 183 -5.00 33.75 -3.52
C MET A 183 -3.75 33.32 -4.33
N ALA A 184 -2.63 34.03 -4.15
CA ALA A 184 -1.37 33.68 -4.78
C ALA A 184 -0.80 32.35 -4.28
N LEU A 185 -0.90 32.05 -2.98
CA LEU A 185 -0.52 30.76 -2.39
C LEU A 185 -1.43 29.62 -2.87
N ASP A 186 -2.74 29.84 -2.98
CA ASP A 186 -3.69 28.84 -3.46
C ASP A 186 -3.38 28.47 -4.93
N LEU A 187 -3.13 29.47 -5.77
CA LEU A 187 -2.72 29.27 -7.16
C LEU A 187 -1.37 28.55 -7.27
N LEU A 188 -0.41 28.90 -6.42
CA LEU A 188 0.89 28.24 -6.35
C LEU A 188 0.73 26.76 -5.96
N GLY A 189 -0.07 26.48 -4.92
CA GLY A 189 -0.36 25.13 -4.46
C GLY A 189 -1.01 24.25 -5.54
N ILE A 190 -1.97 24.80 -6.29
CA ILE A 190 -2.60 24.08 -7.42
C ILE A 190 -1.57 23.75 -8.50
N LYS A 191 -0.70 24.71 -8.87
CA LYS A 191 0.33 24.51 -9.89
C LYS A 191 1.35 23.46 -9.48
N VAL A 192 1.89 23.54 -8.26
CA VAL A 192 2.85 22.56 -7.73
C VAL A 192 2.23 21.17 -7.71
N LYS A 193 0.98 21.05 -7.25
CA LYS A 193 0.27 19.77 -7.23
C LYS A 193 0.15 19.16 -8.62
N ASN A 194 -0.25 19.95 -9.63
CA ASN A 194 -0.37 19.47 -11.00
C ASN A 194 0.98 18.98 -11.57
N ILE A 195 2.08 19.69 -11.31
CA ILE A 195 3.42 19.29 -11.77
C ILE A 195 3.89 18.04 -11.02
N ASN A 196 3.69 17.99 -9.71
CA ASN A 196 3.98 16.82 -8.90
C ASN A 196 3.23 15.58 -9.42
N ASP A 197 1.94 15.73 -9.76
CA ASP A 197 1.13 14.66 -10.33
C ASP A 197 1.65 14.22 -11.71
N LEU A 198 2.09 15.15 -12.57
CA LEU A 198 2.70 14.85 -13.86
C LEU A 198 4.03 14.09 -13.71
N TYR A 199 4.93 14.57 -12.87
CA TYR A 199 6.23 13.94 -12.62
C TYR A 199 6.05 12.55 -11.98
N THR A 200 5.13 12.43 -11.02
CA THR A 200 4.76 11.15 -10.42
C THR A 200 4.22 10.18 -11.47
N LYS A 201 3.39 10.67 -12.41
CA LYS A 201 2.85 9.86 -13.50
C LYS A 201 3.95 9.39 -14.46
N GLU A 202 4.89 10.25 -14.83
CA GLU A 202 6.03 9.88 -15.68
C GLU A 202 6.99 8.90 -14.98
N LEU A 203 7.28 9.11 -13.70
CA LEU A 203 8.10 8.20 -12.90
C LEU A 203 7.44 6.82 -12.80
N LYS A 204 6.13 6.77 -12.59
CA LYS A 204 5.33 5.53 -12.56
C LYS A 204 5.35 4.79 -13.88
N LYS A 205 5.29 5.47 -15.03
CA LYS A 205 5.42 4.78 -16.35
C LYS A 205 6.74 4.02 -16.48
N ARG A 206 7.81 4.56 -15.90
CA ARG A 206 9.17 4.02 -16.01
C ARG A 206 9.50 2.96 -14.97
N GLN A 207 8.72 2.87 -13.89
CA GLN A 207 8.98 1.95 -12.78
C GLN A 207 9.07 0.48 -13.23
N HIS A 208 8.29 0.09 -14.24
CA HIS A 208 8.24 -1.28 -14.75
C HIS A 208 9.46 -1.68 -15.59
N PHE A 209 10.24 -0.72 -16.07
CA PHE A 209 11.48 -0.94 -16.82
C PHE A 209 12.73 -0.79 -15.95
N LYS A 210 12.57 -0.43 -14.67
CA LYS A 210 13.69 -0.27 -13.75
C LYS A 210 14.26 -1.63 -13.36
N PRO A 211 15.57 -1.80 -13.48
CA PRO A 211 16.20 -2.97 -12.93
C PRO A 211 16.17 -2.93 -11.39
N ILE A 212 15.79 -4.04 -10.79
CA ILE A 212 15.60 -4.18 -9.34
C ILE A 212 16.94 -4.02 -8.63
N MET A 213 17.03 -3.02 -7.77
CA MET A 213 18.17 -2.76 -6.86
C MET A 213 19.57 -2.78 -7.51
N GLN A 214 19.72 -2.49 -8.81
CA GLN A 214 21.00 -2.62 -9.51
C GLN A 214 22.15 -1.77 -8.91
N SER A 215 21.83 -0.65 -8.27
CA SER A 215 22.80 0.25 -7.64
C SER A 215 23.01 0.01 -6.14
N ALA A 216 22.26 -0.91 -5.53
CA ALA A 216 22.38 -1.21 -4.11
C ALA A 216 23.56 -2.15 -3.85
N ASN A 217 24.15 -2.06 -2.66
CA ASN A 217 25.20 -3.00 -2.24
C ASN A 217 24.63 -4.42 -2.10
N SER A 218 25.43 -5.43 -2.47
CA SER A 218 25.06 -6.84 -2.44
C SER A 218 24.47 -7.31 -1.10
N ILE A 219 24.99 -6.81 0.03
CA ILE A 219 24.51 -7.15 1.37
C ILE A 219 23.06 -6.67 1.57
N ILE A 220 22.77 -5.42 1.16
CA ILE A 220 21.42 -4.86 1.22
C ILE A 220 20.50 -5.65 0.30
N GLN A 221 20.95 -5.97 -0.92
CA GLN A 221 20.14 -6.73 -1.87
C GLN A 221 19.74 -8.10 -1.31
N LEU A 222 20.71 -8.87 -0.81
CA LEU A 222 20.49 -10.21 -0.27
C LEU A 222 19.63 -10.18 0.99
N THR A 223 19.90 -9.25 1.91
CA THR A 223 19.12 -9.13 3.15
C THR A 223 17.68 -8.75 2.84
N THR A 224 17.46 -7.74 2.00
CA THR A 224 16.13 -7.28 1.60
C THR A 224 15.38 -8.40 0.89
N PHE A 225 16.03 -9.12 -0.03
CA PHE A 225 15.44 -10.28 -0.71
C PHE A 225 15.03 -11.38 0.26
N MET A 226 15.93 -11.74 1.18
CA MET A 226 15.67 -12.78 2.19
C MET A 226 14.45 -12.42 3.03
N VAL A 227 14.38 -11.21 3.58
CA VAL A 227 13.26 -10.82 4.45
C VAL A 227 11.94 -10.76 3.67
N VAL A 228 11.97 -10.26 2.43
CA VAL A 228 10.78 -10.27 1.55
C VAL A 228 10.36 -11.70 1.20
N ALA A 229 11.29 -12.59 0.90
CA ALA A 229 10.99 -13.99 0.64
C ALA A 229 10.38 -14.68 1.88
N ILE A 230 10.91 -14.42 3.07
CA ILE A 230 10.36 -14.92 4.33
C ILE A 230 8.94 -14.37 4.56
N GLN A 231 8.73 -13.07 4.33
CA GLN A 231 7.41 -12.45 4.45
C GLN A 231 6.37 -13.08 3.51
N VAL A 232 6.75 -13.31 2.26
CA VAL A 232 5.83 -13.77 1.19
C VAL A 232 5.61 -15.28 1.25
N ILE A 233 6.66 -16.06 1.45
CA ILE A 233 6.62 -17.53 1.40
C ILE A 233 6.22 -18.11 2.75
N LEU A 234 6.81 -17.59 3.85
CA LEU A 234 6.59 -18.11 5.20
C LEU A 234 5.49 -17.35 5.95
N GLY A 235 5.00 -16.24 5.41
CA GLY A 235 3.88 -15.48 6.00
C GLY A 235 4.25 -14.81 7.32
N LEU A 236 5.52 -14.44 7.52
CA LEU A 236 5.97 -13.78 8.74
C LEU A 236 5.19 -12.47 8.97
N SER A 237 5.01 -12.07 10.23
CA SER A 237 4.35 -10.79 10.52
C SER A 237 5.28 -9.61 10.19
N ARG A 238 4.71 -8.42 9.98
CA ARG A 238 5.51 -7.19 9.76
C ARG A 238 6.46 -6.90 10.92
N CYS A 239 6.00 -7.13 12.16
CA CYS A 239 6.83 -7.02 13.35
C CYS A 239 7.99 -8.02 13.33
N GLY A 240 7.74 -9.26 12.88
CA GLY A 240 8.78 -10.26 12.70
C GLY A 240 9.81 -9.84 11.64
N CYS A 241 9.38 -9.30 10.49
CA CYS A 241 10.29 -8.78 9.48
C CYS A 241 11.11 -7.58 9.98
N HIS A 242 10.50 -6.67 10.74
CA HIS A 242 11.20 -5.56 11.37
C HIS A 242 12.31 -6.07 12.31
N TRP A 243 11.99 -7.06 13.15
CA TRP A 243 12.97 -7.69 14.02
C TRP A 243 14.11 -8.36 13.22
N ILE A 244 13.82 -9.06 12.12
CA ILE A 244 14.87 -9.64 11.27
C ILE A 244 15.78 -8.56 10.68
N PHE A 245 15.23 -7.45 10.20
CA PHE A 245 16.04 -6.33 9.71
C PHE A 245 16.97 -5.77 10.78
N GLN A 246 16.47 -5.59 12.01
CA GLN A 246 17.27 -5.16 13.16
C GLN A 246 18.38 -6.16 13.49
N MET A 247 18.08 -7.47 13.47
CA MET A 247 19.09 -8.50 13.71
C MET A 247 20.15 -8.52 12.63
N CYS A 248 19.79 -8.36 11.35
CA CYS A 248 20.75 -8.29 10.27
C CYS A 248 21.65 -7.04 10.38
N ASP A 249 21.07 -5.89 10.73
CA ASP A 249 21.82 -4.67 11.01
C ASP A 249 22.84 -4.90 12.15
N TYR A 250 22.38 -5.47 13.27
CA TYR A 250 23.23 -5.79 14.42
C TYR A 250 24.35 -6.77 14.07
N ILE A 251 24.06 -7.85 13.33
CA ILE A 251 25.09 -8.81 12.88
C ILE A 251 26.15 -8.13 12.02
N VAL A 252 25.75 -7.23 11.10
CA VAL A 252 26.70 -6.50 10.24
C VAL A 252 27.55 -5.54 11.08
N GLN A 253 26.96 -4.87 12.07
CA GLN A 253 27.68 -4.01 13.02
C GLN A 253 28.71 -4.78 13.84
N GLU A 254 28.30 -5.88 14.47
CA GLU A 254 29.19 -6.71 15.31
C GLU A 254 30.32 -7.35 14.50
N THR A 255 30.01 -7.80 13.28
CA THR A 255 31.05 -8.33 12.37
C THR A 255 32.04 -7.23 11.98
N ALA A 256 31.56 -6.01 11.74
CA ALA A 256 32.42 -4.87 11.41
C ALA A 256 33.31 -4.46 12.59
N ILE A 257 32.77 -4.41 13.81
CA ILE A 257 33.52 -4.10 15.04
C ILE A 257 34.57 -5.18 15.31
N SER A 258 34.19 -6.45 15.18
CA SER A 258 35.12 -7.58 15.35
C SER A 258 36.28 -7.53 14.36
N ALA A 259 36.03 -7.06 13.12
CA ALA A 259 37.07 -6.91 12.10
C ALA A 259 37.92 -5.64 12.26
N SER A 260 37.35 -4.53 12.75
CA SER A 260 38.04 -3.24 12.89
C SER A 260 38.62 -2.96 14.28
N GLN A 261 38.35 -3.85 15.25
CA GLN A 261 38.80 -3.83 16.65
C GLN A 261 38.33 -2.66 17.53
N ILE A 262 37.77 -1.57 16.98
CA ILE A 262 37.46 -0.36 17.77
C ILE A 262 36.09 0.27 17.41
N THR A 263 35.80 0.48 16.13
CA THR A 263 34.54 1.16 15.71
C THR A 263 34.07 0.69 14.34
N VAL A 264 32.76 0.74 14.10
CA VAL A 264 32.19 0.50 12.75
C VAL A 264 32.79 1.51 11.76
N PRO A 265 33.45 1.05 10.68
CA PRO A 265 34.00 1.94 9.66
C PRO A 265 32.91 2.84 9.06
N PRO A 266 33.20 4.11 8.71
CA PRO A 266 32.21 5.05 8.17
C PRO A 266 31.50 4.55 6.89
N VAL A 267 32.20 3.73 6.10
CA VAL A 267 31.63 3.08 4.91
C VAL A 267 30.51 2.10 5.28
N ILE A 268 30.70 1.33 6.34
CA ILE A 268 29.70 0.39 6.84
C ILE A 268 28.56 1.16 7.52
N GLN A 269 28.85 2.23 8.26
CA GLN A 269 27.81 3.07 8.85
C GLN A 269 26.88 3.69 7.78
N ARG A 270 27.44 4.13 6.64
CA ARG A 270 26.68 4.60 5.47
C ARG A 270 25.91 3.48 4.75
N LEU A 271 26.35 2.23 4.88
CA LEU A 271 25.65 1.07 4.35
C LEU A 271 24.44 0.74 5.23
N LEU A 272 24.63 0.73 6.55
CA LEU A 272 23.60 0.41 7.54
C LEU A 272 22.49 1.46 7.57
N SER A 273 22.81 2.74 7.35
CA SER A 273 21.79 3.78 7.21
C SER A 273 20.86 3.59 6.00
N LYS A 274 21.24 2.72 5.05
CA LYS A 274 20.42 2.36 3.88
C LYS A 274 19.66 1.05 4.07
N PHE A 275 19.78 0.37 5.20
CA PHE A 275 18.99 -0.82 5.47
C PHE A 275 17.50 -0.46 5.56
N PRO A 276 16.60 -1.26 4.96
CA PRO A 276 15.17 -1.06 5.15
C PRO A 276 14.80 -1.32 6.61
N CYS A 277 14.26 -0.30 7.28
CA CYS A 277 13.72 -0.47 8.63
C CYS A 277 12.29 -1.06 8.62
N ASP A 278 11.62 -1.05 7.46
CA ASP A 278 10.24 -1.51 7.29
C ASP A 278 10.14 -2.41 6.06
N ILE A 279 9.41 -3.52 6.20
CA ILE A 279 9.11 -4.45 5.11
C ILE A 279 8.41 -3.76 3.93
N ARG A 280 7.65 -2.68 4.16
CA ARG A 280 7.02 -1.89 3.10
C ARG A 280 8.07 -1.19 2.21
N MET A 281 9.14 -0.70 2.82
CA MET A 281 10.25 -0.12 2.07
C MET A 281 10.96 -1.22 1.27
N ALA A 282 11.18 -2.38 1.89
CA ALA A 282 11.73 -3.53 1.21
C ALA A 282 10.86 -4.02 0.03
N THR A 283 9.53 -4.11 0.18
CA THR A 283 8.63 -4.50 -0.93
C THR A 283 8.63 -3.48 -2.06
N SER A 284 8.74 -2.19 -1.72
CA SER A 284 8.86 -1.11 -2.70
C SER A 284 10.11 -1.25 -3.57
N TYR A 285 11.25 -1.66 -2.99
CA TYR A 285 12.49 -1.89 -3.72
C TYR A 285 12.41 -3.03 -4.75
N PHE A 286 11.52 -3.99 -4.53
CA PHE A 286 11.24 -5.08 -5.46
C PHE A 286 10.06 -4.80 -6.40
N ASN A 287 9.50 -3.58 -6.38
CA ASN A 287 8.27 -3.23 -7.09
C ASN A 287 7.11 -4.22 -6.78
N LEU A 288 7.04 -4.71 -5.53
CA LEU A 288 5.97 -5.58 -5.05
C LEU A 288 4.82 -4.79 -4.43
N ASP A 289 4.92 -3.47 -4.40
CA ASP A 289 3.86 -2.62 -3.89
C ASP A 289 2.63 -2.76 -4.78
N VAL A 290 1.52 -3.09 -4.12
CA VAL A 290 0.28 -3.36 -4.82
C VAL A 290 -0.54 -2.07 -4.91
N HIS A 291 -0.67 -1.54 -6.12
CA HIS A 291 -1.53 -0.38 -6.38
C HIS A 291 -3.01 -0.79 -6.35
N CYS A 292 -3.63 -0.59 -5.18
CA CYS A 292 -5.05 -0.83 -4.98
C CYS A 292 -5.78 0.41 -4.45
N THR A 293 -7.06 0.51 -4.79
CA THR A 293 -7.98 1.50 -4.24
C THR A 293 -8.98 0.78 -3.36
N VAL A 294 -9.11 1.24 -2.12
CA VAL A 294 -10.12 0.75 -1.18
C VAL A 294 -11.35 1.66 -1.30
N TYR A 295 -12.49 1.07 -1.62
CA TYR A 295 -13.78 1.75 -1.70
C TYR A 295 -14.65 1.41 -0.49
N ALA A 296 -15.51 2.35 -0.10
CA ALA A 296 -16.60 2.07 0.82
C ALA A 296 -17.85 1.64 0.05
N THR A 297 -18.30 0.41 0.28
CA THR A 297 -19.53 -0.11 -0.31
C THR A 297 -20.69 0.02 0.66
N CYS A 298 -21.82 0.54 0.19
CA CYS A 298 -23.03 0.60 1.01
C CYS A 298 -23.50 -0.82 1.37
N PRO A 299 -23.70 -1.14 2.65
CA PRO A 299 -24.10 -2.49 3.04
C PRO A 299 -25.54 -2.82 2.66
N LYS A 300 -26.37 -1.80 2.38
CA LYS A 300 -27.79 -1.94 2.03
C LYS A 300 -28.06 -1.90 0.53
N CYS A 301 -27.49 -0.92 -0.19
CA CYS A 301 -27.75 -0.73 -1.62
C CYS A 301 -26.55 -1.02 -2.53
N TYR A 302 -25.39 -1.41 -1.97
CA TYR A 302 -24.17 -1.79 -2.70
C TYR A 302 -23.53 -0.69 -3.56
N GLU A 303 -23.98 0.57 -3.42
CA GLU A 303 -23.32 1.72 -4.03
C GLU A 303 -21.87 1.86 -3.52
N ILE A 304 -20.94 2.22 -4.42
CA ILE A 304 -19.50 2.25 -4.14
C ILE A 304 -19.02 3.70 -4.07
N TYR A 305 -18.21 4.03 -3.06
CA TYR A 305 -17.65 5.36 -2.84
C TYR A 305 -16.12 5.31 -2.76
N SER A 306 -15.45 6.14 -3.55
CA SER A 306 -14.00 6.36 -3.42
C SER A 306 -13.66 7.22 -2.20
N ALA A 307 -12.44 7.08 -1.71
CA ALA A 307 -11.89 7.98 -0.70
C ALA A 307 -11.47 9.31 -1.30
N GLU A 308 -11.59 10.38 -0.51
CA GLU A 308 -10.85 11.63 -0.70
C GLU A 308 -9.62 11.60 0.20
N MET A 309 -8.44 11.95 -0.32
CA MET A 309 -7.20 11.96 0.47
C MET A 309 -7.05 13.32 1.16
N VAL A 310 -7.07 13.33 2.49
CA VAL A 310 -6.89 14.53 3.32
C VAL A 310 -5.69 14.30 4.23
N HIS A 311 -4.59 15.05 4.01
CA HIS A 311 -3.32 14.83 4.72
C HIS A 311 -2.86 13.36 4.70
N ASP A 312 -2.91 12.72 3.52
CA ASP A 312 -2.62 11.28 3.31
C ASP A 312 -3.52 10.29 4.06
N ILE A 313 -4.62 10.75 4.65
CA ILE A 313 -5.63 9.91 5.28
C ILE A 313 -6.83 9.74 4.33
N PRO A 314 -7.24 8.50 4.01
CA PRO A 314 -8.42 8.27 3.18
C PRO A 314 -9.70 8.56 3.97
N VAL A 315 -10.45 9.56 3.51
CA VAL A 315 -11.74 9.97 4.09
C VAL A 315 -12.88 9.53 3.16
N TYR A 316 -13.87 8.85 3.73
CA TYR A 316 -15.06 8.39 3.01
C TYR A 316 -16.30 9.14 3.51
N PRO A 317 -17.36 9.24 2.69
CA PRO A 317 -18.63 9.76 3.16
C PRO A 317 -19.16 8.92 4.32
N GLU A 318 -19.66 9.56 5.38
CA GLU A 318 -20.18 8.81 6.54
C GLU A 318 -21.43 7.99 6.20
N ARG A 319 -22.27 8.53 5.32
CA ARG A 319 -23.57 7.96 4.94
C ARG A 319 -23.73 7.85 3.43
N CYS A 320 -24.44 6.81 3.02
CA CYS A 320 -24.79 6.55 1.64
C CYS A 320 -25.66 7.67 1.05
N ARG A 321 -25.20 8.21 -0.08
CA ARG A 321 -25.85 9.28 -0.86
C ARG A 321 -26.73 8.74 -2.00
N ALA A 322 -26.79 7.42 -2.19
CA ALA A 322 -27.57 6.79 -3.25
C ALA A 322 -29.07 7.07 -3.11
N ARG A 323 -29.70 7.39 -4.24
CA ARG A 323 -31.14 7.57 -4.36
C ARG A 323 -31.73 6.31 -5.00
N GLN A 324 -32.45 5.50 -4.22
CA GLN A 324 -33.13 4.34 -4.77
C GLN A 324 -34.43 4.79 -5.44
N ARG A 325 -34.55 4.51 -6.74
CA ARG A 325 -35.82 4.58 -7.43
C ARG A 325 -36.72 3.46 -6.91
N SER A 326 -37.97 3.78 -6.59
CA SER A 326 -38.95 2.75 -6.26
C SER A 326 -39.13 1.82 -7.46
N MET A 327 -39.15 0.50 -7.24
CA MET A 327 -39.48 -0.48 -8.29
C MET A 327 -40.94 -0.35 -8.78
N LYS A 328 -41.81 0.32 -8.02
CA LYS A 328 -43.18 0.62 -8.46
C LYS A 328 -43.18 1.83 -9.38
N GLN A 329 -43.77 1.71 -10.57
CA GLN A 329 -44.03 2.86 -11.44
C GLN A 329 -44.81 3.93 -10.65
N GLY A 330 -44.27 5.15 -10.58
CA GLY A 330 -44.84 6.27 -9.82
C GLY A 330 -44.44 6.35 -8.33
N GLY A 331 -43.56 5.49 -7.81
CA GLY A 331 -43.16 5.55 -6.39
C GLY A 331 -42.11 6.60 -6.05
N SER A 332 -42.19 7.17 -4.84
CA SER A 332 -41.25 8.19 -4.35
C SER A 332 -39.81 7.67 -4.29
N THR A 333 -38.84 8.47 -4.74
CA THR A 333 -37.41 8.20 -4.57
C THR A 333 -37.02 8.28 -3.09
N ARG A 334 -36.47 7.21 -2.50
CA ARG A 334 -35.98 7.20 -1.11
C ARG A 334 -34.45 7.22 -1.08
N SER A 335 -33.87 8.09 -0.26
CA SER A 335 -32.42 8.11 -0.02
C SER A 335 -32.01 6.98 0.92
N CYS A 336 -30.93 6.26 0.61
CA CYS A 336 -30.47 5.11 1.41
C CYS A 336 -30.00 5.50 2.82
N ARG A 337 -29.10 6.51 2.92
CA ARG A 337 -28.55 7.08 4.18
C ARG A 337 -27.88 6.09 5.15
N GLU A 338 -27.66 4.86 4.71
CA GLU A 338 -26.98 3.82 5.49
C GLU A 338 -25.56 4.23 5.84
N LEU A 339 -25.07 3.86 7.02
CA LEU A 339 -23.69 4.16 7.42
C LEU A 339 -22.71 3.40 6.53
N LEU A 340 -21.65 4.09 6.11
CA LEU A 340 -20.59 3.53 5.26
C LEU A 340 -19.30 3.27 6.03
N VAL A 341 -19.07 4.00 7.12
CA VAL A 341 -17.82 3.97 7.89
C VAL A 341 -18.06 3.67 9.35
N ARG A 342 -17.01 3.19 10.02
CA ARG A 342 -16.96 2.99 11.46
C ARG A 342 -15.66 3.53 12.04
N PRO A 343 -15.68 4.07 13.27
CA PRO A 343 -14.48 4.47 13.96
C PRO A 343 -13.60 3.25 14.25
N THR A 344 -12.31 3.37 13.98
CA THR A 344 -11.29 2.34 14.17
C THR A 344 -10.08 2.98 14.84
N GLN A 345 -9.61 2.37 15.93
CA GLN A 345 -8.40 2.81 16.62
C GLN A 345 -7.17 2.32 15.84
N ILE A 346 -6.26 3.23 15.50
CA ILE A 346 -4.96 2.93 14.90
C ILE A 346 -3.90 3.66 15.70
N GLY A 347 -3.14 2.91 16.51
CA GLY A 347 -2.18 3.49 17.45
C GLY A 347 -2.88 4.39 18.48
N LYS A 348 -2.39 5.63 18.63
CA LYS A 348 -2.99 6.66 19.49
C LYS A 348 -4.14 7.45 18.81
N GLY A 349 -4.42 7.19 17.52
CA GLY A 349 -5.39 7.95 16.73
C GLY A 349 -6.65 7.16 16.38
N GLN A 350 -7.77 7.87 16.16
CA GLN A 350 -9.03 7.29 15.70
C GLN A 350 -9.29 7.70 14.26
N ILE A 351 -9.48 6.73 13.36
CA ILE A 351 -9.85 6.98 11.96
C ILE A 351 -11.15 6.27 11.58
N ASN A 352 -11.86 6.80 10.60
CA ASN A 352 -13.08 6.20 10.06
C ASN A 352 -12.72 5.23 8.92
N THR A 353 -12.95 3.93 9.11
CA THR A 353 -12.71 2.91 8.07
C THR A 353 -14.03 2.42 7.47
N PRO A 354 -14.04 1.97 6.20
CA PRO A 354 -15.24 1.42 5.59
C PRO A 354 -15.80 0.21 6.36
N ILE A 355 -17.12 0.20 6.59
CA ILE A 355 -17.83 -0.95 7.17
C ILE A 355 -17.73 -2.16 6.22
N LYS A 356 -17.87 -1.91 4.92
CA LYS A 356 -17.78 -2.91 3.86
C LYS A 356 -16.78 -2.44 2.80
N PRO A 357 -15.49 -2.80 2.93
CA PRO A 357 -14.47 -2.38 1.98
C PRO A 357 -14.50 -3.23 0.71
N TYR A 358 -14.57 -2.61 -0.46
CA TYR A 358 -14.28 -3.26 -1.74
C TYR A 358 -12.88 -2.84 -2.19
N ILE A 359 -12.01 -3.79 -2.47
CA ILE A 359 -10.63 -3.50 -2.91
C ILE A 359 -10.58 -3.73 -4.42
N SER A 360 -10.17 -2.71 -5.17
CA SER A 360 -9.93 -2.80 -6.61
C SER A 360 -8.46 -2.58 -6.90
N PHE A 361 -7.89 -3.37 -7.80
CA PHE A 361 -6.50 -3.20 -8.23
C PHE A 361 -6.43 -2.44 -9.56
N SER A 362 -5.32 -1.75 -9.79
CA SER A 362 -5.14 -0.97 -11.02
C SER A 362 -4.86 -1.89 -12.22
N PHE A 363 -5.81 -1.95 -13.16
CA PHE A 363 -5.61 -2.67 -14.42
C PHE A 363 -4.50 -2.05 -15.26
N HIS A 364 -4.39 -0.72 -15.26
CA HIS A 364 -3.34 -0.02 -16.00
C HIS A 364 -1.94 -0.39 -15.51
N ASP A 365 -1.75 -0.44 -14.19
CA ASP A 365 -0.47 -0.80 -13.58
C ASP A 365 -0.10 -2.26 -13.87
N TRP A 366 -1.08 -3.16 -13.74
CA TRP A 366 -0.88 -4.57 -14.07
C TRP A 366 -0.58 -4.79 -15.56
N MET A 367 -1.30 -4.11 -16.45
CA MET A 367 -1.09 -4.25 -17.90
C MET A 367 0.27 -3.66 -18.30
N ALA A 368 0.66 -2.52 -17.73
CA ALA A 368 1.98 -1.93 -17.92
C ALA A 368 3.09 -2.91 -17.48
N ASN A 369 2.97 -3.50 -16.29
CA ASN A 369 3.89 -4.54 -15.83
C ASN A 369 3.92 -5.75 -16.79
N LEU A 370 2.75 -6.17 -17.30
CA LEU A 370 2.66 -7.32 -18.20
C LEU A 370 3.41 -7.08 -19.52
N VAL A 371 3.21 -5.91 -20.16
CA VAL A 371 3.86 -5.57 -21.44
C VAL A 371 5.34 -5.22 -21.28
N SER A 372 5.75 -4.67 -20.13
CA SER A 372 7.16 -4.36 -19.85
C SER A 372 8.05 -5.61 -19.69
N ARG A 373 7.45 -6.80 -19.58
CA ARG A 373 8.22 -8.05 -19.50
C ARG A 373 8.78 -8.41 -20.86
N ARG A 374 10.06 -8.78 -20.89
CA ARG A 374 10.73 -9.28 -22.08
C ARG A 374 9.91 -10.41 -22.72
N THR A 375 9.74 -10.34 -24.04
CA THR A 375 9.00 -11.29 -24.89
C THR A 375 7.48 -11.33 -24.71
N TYR A 376 6.89 -10.62 -23.75
CA TYR A 376 5.44 -10.73 -23.49
C TYR A 376 4.61 -10.04 -24.57
N GLU A 377 5.03 -8.87 -25.02
CA GLU A 377 4.36 -8.13 -26.08
C GLU A 377 4.32 -8.95 -27.39
N GLU A 378 5.47 -9.47 -27.82
CA GLU A 378 5.57 -10.29 -29.03
C GLU A 378 4.73 -11.60 -28.92
N ASN A 379 4.72 -12.21 -27.73
CA ASN A 379 3.88 -13.38 -27.44
C ASN A 379 2.39 -13.07 -27.52
N MET A 380 1.97 -11.88 -27.06
CA MET A 380 0.58 -11.46 -27.09
C MET A 380 0.12 -11.04 -28.49
N ASP A 381 0.99 -10.41 -29.27
CA ASP A 381 0.68 -9.98 -30.65
C ASP A 381 0.60 -11.16 -31.62
N SER A 382 1.47 -12.16 -31.43
CA SER A 382 1.43 -13.41 -32.21
C SER A 382 0.18 -14.26 -31.96
N ALA A 383 -0.65 -13.93 -30.94
CA ALA A 383 -1.87 -14.68 -30.64
C ALA A 383 -2.84 -14.79 -31.81
N TRP A 384 -2.98 -13.71 -32.58
CA TRP A 384 -3.87 -13.70 -33.73
C TRP A 384 -3.36 -14.57 -34.88
N GLN A 385 -2.08 -14.93 -34.91
CA GLN A 385 -1.53 -15.87 -35.89
C GLN A 385 -1.92 -17.32 -35.57
N ARG A 386 -2.23 -17.62 -34.30
CA ARG A 386 -2.66 -18.95 -33.81
C ARG A 386 -4.12 -19.29 -34.14
N MET A 387 -4.84 -18.41 -34.85
CA MET A 387 -6.21 -18.68 -35.30
C MET A 387 -6.28 -19.83 -36.33
N LYS A 388 -5.17 -20.20 -36.98
CA LYS A 388 -5.16 -21.31 -37.94
C LYS A 388 -5.47 -22.62 -37.22
N SER A 389 -6.41 -23.39 -37.77
CA SER A 389 -6.70 -24.75 -37.28
C SER A 389 -5.53 -25.67 -37.62
N ASP A 390 -5.31 -26.68 -36.78
CA ASP A 390 -4.41 -27.78 -37.10
C ASP A 390 -4.96 -28.60 -38.28
N GLU A 391 -4.08 -29.35 -38.96
CA GLU A 391 -4.43 -30.19 -40.12
C GLU A 391 -5.56 -31.19 -39.84
N HIS A 392 -5.73 -31.57 -38.57
CA HIS A 392 -6.73 -32.55 -38.11
C HIS A 392 -8.04 -31.91 -37.62
N GLY A 393 -8.14 -30.58 -37.60
CA GLY A 393 -9.35 -29.85 -37.16
C GLY A 393 -9.55 -29.73 -35.65
N ASP A 394 -8.62 -30.25 -34.84
CA ASP A 394 -8.66 -30.13 -33.38
C ASP A 394 -8.49 -28.68 -32.89
N ILE A 395 -9.25 -28.30 -31.87
CA ILE A 395 -9.15 -27.00 -31.20
C ILE A 395 -8.26 -27.16 -29.96
N LYS A 396 -7.06 -26.57 -30.02
CA LYS A 396 -6.06 -26.56 -28.93
C LYS A 396 -5.96 -25.20 -28.22
N ASP A 397 -6.36 -24.12 -28.90
CA ASP A 397 -6.34 -22.75 -28.38
C ASP A 397 -7.72 -22.10 -28.58
N ILE A 398 -8.13 -21.23 -27.65
CA ILE A 398 -9.37 -20.44 -27.77
C ILE A 398 -9.37 -19.57 -29.03
N PHE A 399 -8.20 -19.14 -29.53
CA PHE A 399 -8.10 -18.41 -30.79
C PHE A 399 -8.52 -19.23 -32.02
N GLN A 400 -8.56 -20.56 -31.91
CA GLN A 400 -9.05 -21.44 -32.97
C GLN A 400 -10.58 -21.63 -32.93
N ALA A 401 -11.25 -21.14 -31.89
CA ALA A 401 -12.70 -21.22 -31.78
C ALA A 401 -13.40 -20.32 -32.81
N THR A 402 -14.51 -20.82 -33.37
CA THR A 402 -15.29 -20.10 -34.39
C THR A 402 -15.70 -18.71 -33.94
N CYS A 403 -16.14 -18.56 -32.69
CA CYS A 403 -16.55 -17.27 -32.14
C CYS A 403 -15.44 -16.22 -32.10
N ILE A 404 -14.17 -16.64 -31.98
CA ILE A 404 -13.01 -15.73 -32.00
C ILE A 404 -12.58 -15.43 -33.43
N LYS A 405 -12.55 -16.44 -34.32
CA LYS A 405 -12.23 -16.28 -35.75
C LYS A 405 -13.19 -15.35 -36.48
N GLU A 406 -14.44 -15.30 -36.04
CA GLU A 406 -15.49 -14.47 -36.61
C GLU A 406 -15.71 -13.17 -35.84
N LEU A 407 -14.88 -12.89 -34.81
CA LEU A 407 -15.03 -11.72 -33.96
C LEU A 407 -14.80 -10.44 -34.77
N LYS A 408 -15.88 -9.73 -35.08
CA LYS A 408 -15.86 -8.43 -35.73
C LYS A 408 -15.64 -7.35 -34.67
N GLY A 409 -14.77 -6.38 -34.92
CA GLY A 409 -14.66 -5.25 -33.99
C GLY A 409 -15.70 -4.16 -34.25
N HIS A 410 -15.46 -2.96 -33.70
CA HIS A 410 -16.48 -1.91 -33.60
C HIS A 410 -17.08 -1.47 -34.95
N ASN A 411 -16.34 -1.63 -36.06
CA ASN A 411 -16.81 -1.27 -37.39
C ASN A 411 -17.76 -2.32 -38.01
N LYS A 412 -17.96 -3.48 -37.36
CA LYS A 412 -18.79 -4.61 -37.80
C LYS A 412 -18.46 -5.18 -39.19
N LYS A 413 -17.35 -4.77 -39.79
CA LYS A 413 -16.93 -5.15 -41.15
C LYS A 413 -15.65 -5.96 -41.15
N MET A 414 -14.67 -5.51 -40.37
CA MET A 414 -13.36 -6.14 -40.28
C MET A 414 -13.25 -7.02 -39.03
N HIS A 415 -12.40 -8.03 -39.12
CA HIS A 415 -12.04 -8.84 -37.98
C HIS A 415 -11.37 -7.97 -36.89
N PHE A 416 -11.62 -8.28 -35.62
CA PHE A 416 -11.14 -7.52 -34.46
C PHE A 416 -9.63 -7.29 -34.47
N SER A 417 -8.85 -8.29 -34.91
CA SER A 417 -7.39 -8.19 -35.01
C SER A 417 -6.88 -7.25 -36.12
N LYS A 418 -7.74 -6.83 -37.06
CA LYS A 418 -7.36 -6.02 -38.23
C LYS A 418 -7.89 -4.58 -38.18
N ILE A 419 -8.60 -4.21 -37.12
CA ILE A 419 -9.17 -2.87 -36.97
C ILE A 419 -8.06 -1.92 -36.51
N SER A 420 -7.32 -1.40 -37.50
CA SER A 420 -6.43 -0.21 -37.55
C SER A 420 -5.38 0.05 -36.46
N ASP A 421 -4.40 0.87 -36.90
CA ASP A 421 -3.12 1.37 -36.33
C ASP A 421 -2.12 0.29 -35.86
N GLU A 422 -0.96 0.23 -36.54
CA GLU A 422 0.18 -0.66 -36.21
C GLU A 422 0.69 -0.47 -34.77
N THR A 423 0.26 0.60 -34.11
CA THR A 423 0.66 1.02 -32.77
C THR A 423 -0.23 0.51 -31.64
N SER A 424 -1.35 -0.19 -31.91
CA SER A 424 -2.28 -0.60 -30.86
C SER A 424 -2.46 -2.11 -30.70
N GLY A 425 -2.27 -2.58 -29.47
CA GLY A 425 -2.48 -3.99 -29.11
C GLY A 425 -3.96 -4.40 -29.12
N ARG A 426 -4.23 -5.67 -29.45
CA ARG A 426 -5.57 -6.27 -29.45
C ARG A 426 -5.60 -7.48 -28.53
N TYR A 427 -6.18 -7.32 -27.36
CA TYR A 427 -6.13 -8.32 -26.30
C TYR A 427 -7.51 -8.86 -25.93
N LEU A 428 -7.58 -10.17 -25.71
CA LEU A 428 -8.73 -10.90 -25.20
C LEU A 428 -8.47 -11.26 -23.74
N PHE A 429 -9.47 -11.05 -22.90
CA PHE A 429 -9.43 -11.41 -21.48
C PHE A 429 -10.55 -12.36 -21.12
N SER A 430 -10.21 -13.39 -20.36
CA SER A 430 -11.21 -14.18 -19.63
C SER A 430 -11.49 -13.51 -18.29
N LEU A 431 -12.77 -13.32 -17.96
CA LEU A 431 -13.23 -12.78 -16.68
C LEU A 431 -13.69 -13.93 -15.78
N GLY A 432 -12.97 -14.13 -14.69
CA GLY A 432 -13.32 -15.07 -13.63
C GLY A 432 -13.91 -14.35 -12.42
N PHE A 433 -14.97 -14.93 -11.85
CA PHE A 433 -15.53 -14.47 -10.60
C PHE A 433 -15.89 -15.66 -9.72
N ASN A 434 -15.37 -15.71 -8.48
CA ASN A 434 -15.68 -16.81 -7.57
C ASN A 434 -15.68 -16.35 -6.10
N PHE A 435 -16.50 -17.01 -5.27
CA PHE A 435 -16.47 -16.88 -3.81
C PHE A 435 -15.90 -18.15 -3.19
N PHE A 436 -14.94 -18.00 -2.27
CA PHE A 436 -14.37 -19.13 -1.54
C PHE A 436 -14.12 -18.78 -0.07
N ASN A 437 -13.82 -19.79 0.75
CA ASN A 437 -13.43 -19.59 2.13
C ASN A 437 -11.90 -19.47 2.23
N PRO A 438 -11.36 -18.28 2.56
CA PRO A 438 -9.91 -18.10 2.64
C PRO A 438 -9.28 -18.89 3.81
N LEU A 439 -10.09 -19.31 4.80
CA LEU A 439 -9.65 -20.06 5.98
C LEU A 439 -9.71 -21.58 5.80
N ARG A 440 -9.92 -22.05 4.56
CA ARG A 440 -10.16 -23.45 4.19
C ARG A 440 -11.50 -24.00 4.71
N ASN A 441 -12.04 -24.97 3.98
CA ASN A 441 -13.29 -25.63 4.35
C ASN A 441 -13.04 -26.79 5.31
N LEU A 442 -12.70 -26.46 6.56
CA LEU A 442 -12.58 -27.45 7.65
C LEU A 442 -13.94 -27.64 8.34
N THR A 443 -14.25 -28.86 8.78
CA THR A 443 -15.55 -29.22 9.42
C THR A 443 -15.89 -28.37 10.65
N ALA A 444 -14.86 -27.97 11.42
CA ALA A 444 -14.97 -27.04 12.56
C ALA A 444 -14.36 -25.65 12.27
N GLY A 445 -14.08 -25.34 10.99
CA GLY A 445 -13.46 -24.09 10.57
C GLY A 445 -14.46 -22.93 10.54
N LYS A 446 -13.94 -21.70 10.69
CA LYS A 446 -14.74 -20.49 10.49
C LYS A 446 -15.25 -20.44 9.05
N LYS A 447 -16.56 -20.23 8.89
CA LYS A 447 -17.22 -20.11 7.58
C LYS A 447 -17.14 -18.66 7.08
N VAL A 448 -15.98 -18.28 6.57
CA VAL A 448 -15.80 -16.96 5.92
C VAL A 448 -15.98 -17.14 4.41
N SER A 449 -16.48 -16.11 3.73
CA SER A 449 -16.54 -16.08 2.27
C SER A 449 -15.85 -14.81 1.78
N ILE A 450 -15.05 -14.93 0.73
CA ILE A 450 -14.42 -13.81 0.03
C ILE A 450 -14.63 -14.01 -1.45
N GLY A 451 -15.06 -12.95 -2.14
CA GLY A 451 -15.21 -12.93 -3.59
C GLY A 451 -13.96 -12.39 -4.24
N VAL A 452 -13.56 -12.99 -5.35
CA VAL A 452 -12.44 -12.54 -6.18
C VAL A 452 -12.93 -12.35 -7.60
N ILE A 453 -12.63 -11.18 -8.17
CA ILE A 453 -12.75 -10.89 -9.59
C ILE A 453 -11.33 -10.97 -10.17
N ALA A 454 -11.13 -11.80 -11.19
CA ALA A 454 -9.83 -11.98 -11.85
C ALA A 454 -9.96 -11.87 -13.37
N LEU A 455 -8.93 -11.33 -14.03
CA LEU A 455 -8.77 -11.35 -15.48
C LEU A 455 -7.57 -12.20 -15.87
N ILE A 456 -7.68 -12.89 -17.00
CA ILE A 456 -6.60 -13.69 -17.58
C ILE A 456 -6.41 -13.23 -19.02
N CYS A 457 -5.21 -12.78 -19.37
CA CYS A 457 -4.88 -12.40 -20.74
C CYS A 457 -4.76 -13.65 -21.60
N LEU A 458 -5.73 -13.87 -22.48
CA LEU A 458 -5.79 -15.06 -23.33
C LEU A 458 -4.77 -15.00 -24.47
N ASN A 459 -4.28 -13.81 -24.82
CA ASN A 459 -3.25 -13.63 -25.84
C ASN A 459 -1.90 -14.27 -25.46
N LEU A 460 -1.65 -14.45 -24.17
CA LEU A 460 -0.48 -15.19 -23.72
C LEU A 460 -0.59 -16.68 -24.12
N PRO A 461 0.54 -17.34 -24.44
CA PRO A 461 0.57 -18.79 -24.67
C PRO A 461 -0.10 -19.60 -23.55
N ILE A 462 -0.74 -20.71 -23.94
CA ILE A 462 -1.55 -21.56 -23.04
C ILE A 462 -0.76 -22.08 -21.82
N ASP A 463 0.54 -22.32 -21.99
CA ASP A 463 1.43 -22.82 -20.94
C ASP A 463 1.79 -21.75 -19.90
N ILE A 464 1.54 -20.46 -20.20
CA ILE A 464 1.88 -19.36 -19.29
C ILE A 464 0.69 -18.54 -18.82
N HIS A 465 -0.44 -18.51 -19.52
CA HIS A 465 -1.51 -17.56 -19.19
C HIS A 465 -2.20 -17.81 -17.83
N TYR A 466 -2.24 -19.06 -17.35
CA TYR A 466 -2.78 -19.43 -16.02
C TYR A 466 -1.74 -19.40 -14.90
N LYS A 467 -0.48 -19.02 -15.18
CA LYS A 467 0.53 -18.89 -14.11
C LYS A 467 0.10 -17.74 -13.19
N PRO A 468 0.20 -17.87 -11.85
CA PRO A 468 -0.26 -16.83 -10.92
C PRO A 468 0.29 -15.42 -11.21
N LYS A 469 1.53 -15.33 -11.72
CA LYS A 469 2.17 -14.07 -12.15
C LYS A 469 1.51 -13.35 -13.34
N ASN A 470 0.61 -14.02 -14.05
CA ASN A 470 -0.07 -13.57 -15.27
C ASN A 470 -1.60 -13.46 -15.07
N ILE A 471 -2.10 -13.75 -13.87
CA ILE A 471 -3.50 -13.54 -13.51
C ILE A 471 -3.60 -12.15 -12.90
N PHE A 472 -4.47 -11.32 -13.46
CA PHE A 472 -4.81 -10.04 -12.85
C PHE A 472 -5.88 -10.26 -11.78
N LEU A 473 -5.60 -9.88 -10.55
CA LEU A 473 -6.61 -9.77 -9.52
C LEU A 473 -7.31 -8.41 -9.67
N ALA A 474 -8.51 -8.36 -10.24
CA ALA A 474 -9.21 -7.10 -10.50
C ALA A 474 -9.85 -6.52 -9.23
N GLY A 475 -10.39 -7.38 -8.37
CA GLY A 475 -10.97 -6.92 -7.11
C GLY A 475 -11.28 -8.02 -6.10
N ILE A 476 -11.39 -7.60 -4.84
CA ILE A 476 -11.74 -8.43 -3.70
C ILE A 476 -13.06 -7.92 -3.12
N ILE A 477 -14.06 -8.80 -3.08
CA ILE A 477 -15.37 -8.54 -2.51
C ILE A 477 -15.46 -9.18 -1.13
N PRO A 478 -15.74 -8.42 -0.06
CA PRO A 478 -15.96 -8.99 1.26
C PRO A 478 -17.24 -9.83 1.26
N GLY A 479 -17.22 -10.97 1.94
CA GLY A 479 -18.36 -11.88 2.00
C GLY A 479 -19.63 -11.25 2.56
N PRO A 480 -20.80 -11.80 2.22
CA PRO A 480 -22.11 -11.22 2.54
C PRO A 480 -22.41 -11.13 4.05
N SER A 481 -21.82 -11.99 4.89
CA SER A 481 -22.20 -12.16 6.30
C SER A 481 -21.15 -11.70 7.33
N HIS A 482 -19.87 -11.60 6.96
CA HIS A 482 -18.80 -11.33 7.93
C HIS A 482 -18.37 -9.87 7.97
N CYS A 483 -19.22 -9.05 8.61
CA CYS A 483 -18.83 -7.89 9.42
C CYS A 483 -19.94 -7.41 10.39
N TRP A 484 -20.97 -8.23 10.68
CA TRP A 484 -22.23 -7.74 11.26
C TRP A 484 -22.54 -8.05 12.72
N ARG A 485 -21.60 -8.58 13.51
CA ARG A 485 -21.76 -8.62 14.97
C ARG A 485 -20.41 -8.44 15.65
N ARG A 486 -20.25 -7.37 16.44
CA ARG A 486 -19.41 -7.47 17.64
C ARG A 486 -20.07 -8.52 18.53
N PRO A 487 -19.33 -9.44 19.17
CA PRO A 487 -19.77 -9.94 20.47
C PRO A 487 -19.89 -8.71 21.37
N VAL A 488 -21.07 -8.50 21.94
CA VAL A 488 -21.29 -7.50 22.99
C VAL A 488 -20.38 -7.82 24.16
#